data_AF-A0A1G9BKW5-F1
#
_entry.id   AF-A0A1G9BKW5-F1
#
_cell.length_a   1.000
_cell.length_b   1.000
_cell.length_c   1.000
_cell.angle_alpha   90.00
_cell.angle_beta   90.00
_cell.angle_gamma   90.00
#
_symmetry.space_group_name_H-M   'P 1'
#
loop_
_entity.id
_entity.type
_entity.pdbx_description
1 polymer ?
#
loop_
_entity_poly.entity_id
_entity_poly.type
_entity_poly.pdbx_seq_one_letter_code
_entity_poly.pdbx_strand_id
1 'polypeptide(L)' 'MSYVILFILTGLYMIYGVGQVVRNKALNPMTKCAWIIFVIALPVLGTAGYLRTNFKERHGRW' A
#
# COMPACT_ATOMS: atom_id res chain seq x y z
N MET A 1 18.33 -3.31 -8.14
CA MET A 1 18.73 -2.44 -7.00
C MET A 1 17.60 -1.49 -6.60
N SER A 2 17.08 -0.66 -7.50
CA SER A 2 16.02 0.34 -7.22
C SER A 2 14.73 -0.24 -6.62
N TYR A 3 14.27 -1.40 -7.11
CA TYR A 3 13.05 -2.05 -6.63
C TYR A 3 13.16 -2.59 -5.19
N VAL A 4 14.35 -3.01 -4.76
CA VAL A 4 14.58 -3.50 -3.39
C VAL A 4 14.49 -2.34 -2.40
N ILE A 5 15.03 -1.17 -2.77
CA ILE A 5 14.96 0.05 -1.96
C ILE A 5 13.50 0.52 -1.81
N LEU A 6 12.73 0.51 -2.91
CA LEU A 6 11.31 0.84 -2.89
C LEU A 6 10.51 -0.13 -2.00
N PHE A 7 10.82 -1.42 -2.05
CA PHE A 7 10.17 -2.41 -1.20
C PHE A 7 10.44 -2.15 0.30
N ILE A 8 11.69 -1.86 0.66
CA ILE A 8 12.08 -1.54 2.04
C ILE A 8 11.40 -0.25 2.51
N LEU A 9 11.40 0.81 1.70
CA LEU A 9 10.73 2.07 2.01
C LEU A 9 9.23 1.88 2.22
N THR A 10 8.59 1.09 1.36
CA THR A 10 7.16 0.81 1.47
C THR A 10 6.85 0.01 2.74
N GLY A 11 7.68 -0.97 3.09
CA GLY A 11 7.56 -1.72 4.34
C GLY A 11 7.69 -0.83 5.58
N LEU A 12 8.70 0.04 5.62
CA LEU A 12 8.90 1.01 6.71
C LEU A 12 7.71 1.98 6.83
N TYR A 13 7.20 2.45 5.70
CA TYR A 13 6.02 3.32 5.66
C TYR A 13 4.78 2.63 6.23
N MET A 14 4.53 1.37 5.88
CA MET A 14 3.41 0.60 6.44
C MET A 14 3.54 0.42 7.95
N ILE A 15 4.73 0.06 8.45
CA ILE A 15 4.99 -0.10 9.90
C ILE A 15 4.74 1.22 10.62
N TYR A 16 5.24 2.34 10.07
CA TYR A 16 5.02 3.67 10.63
C TYR A 16 3.52 4.03 10.67
N GLY A 17 2.80 3.81 9.56
CA GLY A 17 1.36 4.10 9.46
C GLY A 17 0.53 3.28 10.45
N VAL A 18 0.80 1.97 10.56
CA VAL A 18 0.14 1.10 11.54
C VAL A 18 0.46 1.55 12.97
N GLY A 19 1.72 1.87 13.27
CA GLY A 19 2.13 2.38 14.58
C GLY A 19 1.42 3.68 14.97
N GLN A 20 1.24 4.60 14.02
CA GLN A 20 0.48 5.84 14.19
C GLN A 20 -1.00 5.55 14.51
N VAL A 21 -1.65 4.67 13.74
CA VAL A 21 -3.06 4.29 13.95
C VAL A 21 -3.27 3.61 15.31
N VAL A 22 -2.37 2.72 15.71
CA VAL A 22 -2.46 2.02 17.00
C VAL A 22 -2.26 2.99 18.17
N ARG A 23 -1.31 3.93 18.05
CA ARG A 23 -1.03 4.94 19.10
C ARG A 23 -2.11 6.02 19.20
N ASN A 24 -2.94 6.18 18.18
CA ASN A 24 -4.00 7.17 18.17
C ASN A 24 -5.12 6.78 19.16
N LYS A 25 -5.24 7.51 20.28
CA LYS A 25 -6.25 7.23 21.32
C LYS A 25 -7.65 7.75 20.97
N ALA A 26 -7.77 8.59 19.93
CA ALA A 26 -9.06 9.14 19.50
C ALA A 26 -9.89 8.16 18.65
N LEU A 27 -9.25 7.12 18.10
CA LEU A 27 -9.93 6.14 17.24
C LEU A 27 -10.46 4.97 18.06
N ASN A 28 -11.74 4.65 17.83
CA ASN A 28 -12.37 3.45 18.37
C ASN A 28 -11.70 2.18 17.78
N PRO A 29 -11.74 1.02 18.46
CA PRO A 29 -11.05 -0.19 18.01
C PRO A 29 -11.48 -0.64 16.60
N MET A 30 -12.77 -0.49 16.31
CA MET A 30 -13.34 -0.80 15.00
C MET A 30 -12.77 0.11 13.90
N THR A 31 -12.65 1.40 14.19
CA THR A 31 -12.08 2.40 13.27
C THR A 31 -10.58 2.21 13.07
N LYS A 32 -9.84 1.81 14.11
CA LYS A 32 -8.42 1.42 13.99
C LYS A 32 -8.24 0.25 13.04
N CYS A 33 -9.09 -0.77 13.17
CA CYS A 33 -9.02 -1.95 12.31
C CYS A 33 -9.22 -1.57 10.83
N ALA A 34 -10.22 -0.72 10.54
CA ALA A 34 -10.45 -0.19 9.19
C ALA A 34 -9.23 0.61 8.67
N TRP A 35 -8.64 1.47 9.50
CA TRP A 35 -7.46 2.25 9.11
C TRP A 35 -6.23 1.39 8.82
N ILE A 36 -6.00 0.33 9.59
CA ILE A 36 -4.92 -0.63 9.33
C ILE A 36 -5.12 -1.30 7.96
N ILE A 37 -6.36 -1.70 7.64
CA ILE A 37 -6.69 -2.26 6.33
C ILE A 37 -6.40 -1.26 5.21
N PHE A 38 -6.75 0.02 5.38
CA PHE A 38 -6.44 1.06 4.39
C PHE A 38 -4.94 1.28 4.20
N VAL A 39 -4.16 1.34 5.29
CA VAL A 39 -2.69 1.52 5.24
C VAL A 39 -2.02 0.38 4.46
N ILE A 40 -2.53 -0.84 4.59
CA ILE A 40 -1.99 -2.02 3.88
C ILE A 40 -2.52 -2.07 2.43
N ALA A 41 -3.80 -1.76 2.20
CA ALA A 41 -4.44 -1.90 0.90
C ALA A 41 -4.03 -0.80 -0.11
N LEU A 42 -3.75 0.42 0.34
CA LEU A 42 -3.33 1.54 -0.52
C LEU A 42 -2.10 1.23 -1.40
N PRO A 43 -0.98 0.71 -0.85
CA PRO A 43 0.18 0.34 -1.68
C PRO A 43 -0.13 -0.82 -2.63
N VAL A 44 -1.01 -1.76 -2.27
CA VAL A 44 -1.46 -2.84 -3.15
C VAL A 44 -2.27 -2.29 -4.32
N LEU A 45 -3.20 -1.37 -4.07
CA LEU A 45 -3.99 -0.69 -5.10
C LEU A 45 -3.09 0.18 -6.01
N GLY A 46 -2.10 0.87 -5.44
CA GLY A 46 -1.10 1.61 -6.21
C GLY A 46 -0.30 0.71 -7.13
N THR A 47 0.12 -0.46 -6.64
CA THR A 47 0.85 -1.46 -7.43
C THR A 47 -0.03 -2.07 -8.51
N ALA A 48 -1.27 -2.43 -8.19
CA ALA A 48 -2.24 -2.95 -9.16
C ALA A 48 -2.58 -1.92 -10.24
N GLY A 49 -2.72 -0.65 -9.86
CA GLY A 49 -2.90 0.48 -10.79
C GLY A 49 -1.69 0.67 -11.70
N TYR A 50 -0.48 0.68 -11.14
CA TYR A 50 0.77 0.77 -11.89
C TYR A 50 0.93 -0.40 -12.87
N LEU A 51 0.61 -1.62 -12.44
CA LEU A 51 0.62 -2.80 -13.28
C LEU A 51 -0.40 -2.68 -14.41
N ARG A 52 -1.63 -2.24 -14.11
CA ARG A 52 -2.67 -2.06 -15.13
C ARG A 52 -2.34 -0.98 -16.15
N THR A 53 -1.65 0.10 -15.77
CA THR A 53 -1.29 1.19 -16.68
C THR A 53 -0.05 0.88 -17.51
N ASN A 54 0.97 0.24 -16.92
CA ASN A 54 2.23 -0.07 -17.61
C ASN A 54 2.21 -1.43 -18.33
N PHE A 55 1.48 -2.41 -17.81
CA PHE A 55 1.28 -3.73 -18.43
C PHE A 55 -0.13 -3.87 -19.00
N LYS A 56 -0.61 -2.86 -19.74
CA LYS A 56 -1.62 -3.15 -20.75
C LYS A 56 -0.95 -4.10 -21.74
N GLU A 57 -1.36 -5.36 -21.75
CA GLU A 57 -1.07 -6.25 -22.87
C GLU A 57 -1.32 -5.46 -24.16
N ARG A 58 -0.29 -5.33 -25.02
CA ARG A 58 -0.50 -4.96 -26.41
C ARG A 58 -1.32 -6.09 -27.05
N HIS A 59 -2.62 -6.13 -26.80
CA HIS A 59 -3.56 -6.86 -27.63
C HIS A 59 -3.64 -6.11 -28.96
N GLY A 60 -2.73 -6.44 -29.88
CA GLY A 60 -2.72 -5.83 -31.20
C GLY A 60 -1.42 -6.04 -31.96
N ARG A 61 -1.44 -7.10 -32.77
CA ARG A 61 -0.57 -7.41 -33.92
C ARG A 61 0.74 -8.13 -33.61
N TRP A 62 0.66 -9.45 -33.57
CA TRP A 62 1.46 -10.32 -34.43
C TRP A 62 0.51 -11.31 -35.09
#